data_AF-A0A9P9AQU9-F1
#
_entry.id   AF-A0A9P9AQU9-F1
#
_cell.length_a   1.000
_cell.length_b   1.000
_cell.length_c   1.000
_cell.angle_alpha   90.00
_cell.angle_beta   90.00
_cell.angle_gamma   90.00
#
_symmetry.space_group_name_H-M   'P 1'
#
loop_
_entity.id
_entity.type
_entity.pdbx_description
1 polymer ?
#
loop_
_entity_poly.entity_id
_entity_poly.type
_entity_poly.pdbx_seq_one_letter_code
_entity_poly.pdbx_strand_id
1 'polypeptide(L)'
;MFNWAKQQLANVAGTQEPIYGPSAIKSVSKEAEKTPYTELKRADLLWQAMDSTSVETQTFYLFSDNGHCALLQVIYSNVAGIRTTCQFNCKIFSNDLSQPHLWCSTPLKDVELSDDKSCFYAQDCAVELSEDGTSYTIKSMNDDRAIINIKVTRASEGFQAGETGKTLFGTDLSNPWGSMRHAFWPRCVAEGTISVKEGPIDFKGRALFIHALQGMKPHHAAATWNFANFQGPNYSAVMMEFVTPPSYGTTLVSVGAIVKDGEIVYAGCTNSAKHLGIKGDAENDWPEPTGIEYVWNGKTKDGKAFSADLKGSLGPRVDRVDIMAEVPGFVKKIVAGAAGTKPYIYQYRPKLTLNMKIGDESITEEGAMFTEATFISDTSESKTA
;
A
#
# COMPACT_ATOMS: atom_id res chain seq x y z
N MET A 1 -7.46 19.15 -28.60
CA MET A 1 -7.29 17.94 -29.44
C MET A 1 -7.06 16.76 -28.49
N PHE A 2 -7.88 15.71 -28.61
CA PHE A 2 -8.22 14.72 -27.58
C PHE A 2 -7.04 14.15 -26.75
N ASN A 3 -6.78 14.72 -25.57
CA ASN A 3 -5.78 14.20 -24.61
C ASN A 3 -6.13 12.79 -24.13
N TRP A 4 -7.42 12.44 -24.05
CA TRP A 4 -7.90 11.07 -23.89
C TRP A 4 -7.40 10.14 -25.01
N ALA A 5 -7.41 10.57 -26.27
CA ALA A 5 -6.93 9.73 -27.38
C ALA A 5 -5.40 9.53 -27.29
N LYS A 6 -4.65 10.55 -26.86
CA LYS A 6 -3.21 10.41 -26.59
C LYS A 6 -2.93 9.47 -25.41
N GLN A 7 -3.76 9.52 -24.37
CA GLN A 7 -3.69 8.59 -23.24
C GLN A 7 -3.97 7.15 -23.69
N GLN A 8 -5.01 6.94 -24.50
CA GLN A 8 -5.33 5.63 -25.07
C GLN A 8 -4.18 5.10 -25.94
N LEU A 9 -3.56 5.96 -26.75
CA LEU A 9 -2.37 5.61 -27.52
C LEU A 9 -1.20 5.21 -26.62
N ALA A 10 -0.91 5.96 -25.55
CA ALA A 10 0.12 5.59 -24.58
C ALA A 10 -0.21 4.27 -23.86
N ASN A 11 -1.49 4.06 -23.52
CA ASN A 11 -1.96 2.83 -22.91
C ASN A 11 -1.82 1.61 -23.84
N VAL A 12 -2.05 1.77 -25.14
CA VAL A 12 -1.96 0.67 -26.12
C VAL A 12 -0.52 0.44 -26.58
N ALA A 13 0.24 1.51 -26.83
CA ALA A 13 1.62 1.44 -27.31
C ALA A 13 2.65 1.23 -26.20
N GLY A 14 2.24 1.37 -24.93
CA GLY A 14 3.11 1.31 -23.76
C GLY A 14 4.01 2.53 -23.58
N THR A 15 3.97 3.52 -24.48
CA THR A 15 4.83 4.70 -24.46
C THR A 15 4.59 5.58 -23.23
N GLN A 16 5.56 6.43 -22.89
CA GLN A 16 5.42 7.47 -21.86
C GLN A 16 4.13 8.29 -22.05
N GLU A 17 3.41 8.55 -20.95
CA GLU A 17 2.21 9.38 -21.01
C GLU A 17 2.55 10.82 -21.41
N PRO A 18 1.69 11.48 -22.21
CA PRO A 18 1.77 12.92 -22.45
C PRO A 18 1.87 13.71 -21.14
N ILE A 19 2.52 14.88 -21.20
CA ILE A 19 2.49 15.83 -20.09
C ILE A 19 1.16 16.57 -20.10
N TYR A 20 0.25 16.19 -19.18
CA TYR A 20 -1.05 16.85 -19.00
C TYR A 20 -0.97 18.02 -18.01
N GLY A 21 -0.10 17.89 -17.00
CA GLY A 21 0.12 18.88 -15.95
C GLY A 21 -0.74 18.66 -14.70
N PRO A 22 -0.53 19.48 -13.65
CA PRO A 22 -1.13 19.29 -12.32
C PRO A 22 -2.65 19.51 -12.29
N SER A 23 -3.25 20.08 -13.33
CA SER A 23 -4.71 20.20 -13.45
C SER A 23 -5.39 18.88 -13.86
N ALA A 24 -4.63 17.90 -14.36
CA ALA A 24 -5.14 16.58 -14.75
C ALA A 24 -5.14 15.57 -13.60
N ILE A 25 -4.96 16.03 -12.36
CA ILE A 25 -5.06 15.24 -11.15
C ILE A 25 -5.85 16.01 -10.09
N LYS A 26 -6.74 15.32 -9.39
CA LYS A 26 -7.34 15.78 -8.14
C LYS A 26 -6.89 14.84 -7.03
N SER A 27 -5.92 15.27 -6.24
CA SER A 27 -5.51 14.55 -5.03
C SER A 27 -6.67 14.45 -4.03
N VAL A 28 -6.76 13.31 -3.34
CA VAL A 28 -7.68 13.11 -2.20
C VAL A 28 -7.49 14.18 -1.11
N SER A 29 -6.31 14.81 -1.03
CA SER A 29 -6.06 15.93 -0.11
C SER A 29 -7.03 17.11 -0.30
N LYS A 30 -7.59 17.29 -1.50
CA LYS A 30 -8.62 18.30 -1.76
C LYS A 30 -9.95 18.01 -1.07
N GLU A 31 -10.29 16.75 -0.86
CA GLU A 31 -11.43 16.37 -0.02
C GLU A 31 -11.07 16.53 1.46
N ALA A 32 -9.84 16.19 1.82
CA ALA A 32 -9.32 16.31 3.18
C ALA A 32 -9.27 17.75 3.73
N GLU A 33 -9.25 18.77 2.87
CA GLU A 33 -9.38 20.18 3.26
C GLU A 33 -10.70 20.46 4.02
N LYS A 34 -11.77 19.73 3.69
CA LYS A 34 -13.09 19.85 4.36
C LYS A 34 -13.38 18.69 5.30
N THR A 35 -13.08 17.47 4.84
CA THR A 35 -13.35 16.22 5.56
C THR A 35 -12.04 15.46 5.68
N PRO A 36 -11.24 15.66 6.76
CA PRO A 36 -9.90 15.09 6.85
C PRO A 36 -9.86 13.59 6.56
N TYR A 37 -10.84 12.86 7.09
CA TYR A 37 -11.04 11.44 6.85
C TYR A 37 -12.50 11.04 7.07
N THR A 38 -12.83 9.82 6.65
CA THR A 38 -14.07 9.12 6.96
C THR A 38 -13.75 7.78 7.61
N GLU A 39 -14.51 7.42 8.64
CA GLU A 39 -14.45 6.08 9.26
C GLU A 39 -15.05 5.05 8.29
N LEU A 40 -14.34 3.94 8.08
CA LEU A 40 -14.76 2.91 7.12
C LEU A 40 -15.98 2.17 7.60
N LYS A 41 -16.92 1.97 6.68
CA LYS A 41 -18.05 1.04 6.80
C LYS A 41 -17.72 -0.24 6.05
N ARG A 42 -18.48 -1.30 6.30
CA ARG A 42 -18.36 -2.56 5.55
C ARG A 42 -18.46 -2.35 4.03
N ALA A 43 -19.32 -1.43 3.58
CA ALA A 43 -19.47 -1.09 2.16
C ALA A 43 -18.17 -0.54 1.52
N ASP A 44 -17.31 0.10 2.30
CA ASP A 44 -16.04 0.66 1.85
C ASP A 44 -14.95 -0.42 1.65
N LEU A 45 -15.23 -1.64 2.08
CA LEU A 45 -14.35 -2.81 2.03
C LEU A 45 -14.74 -3.82 0.94
N LEU A 46 -15.77 -3.51 0.16
CA LEU A 46 -16.24 -4.36 -0.92
C LEU A 46 -15.31 -4.25 -2.12
N TRP A 47 -15.02 -5.39 -2.74
CA TRP A 47 -14.28 -5.47 -3.99
C TRP A 47 -14.99 -4.67 -5.08
N GLN A 48 -14.27 -3.78 -5.74
CA GLN A 48 -14.80 -3.07 -6.90
C GLN A 48 -14.80 -3.96 -8.13
N ALA A 49 -13.73 -4.75 -8.31
CA ALA A 49 -13.54 -5.70 -9.40
C ALA A 49 -13.81 -5.04 -10.77
N MET A 50 -13.07 -3.97 -11.06
CA MET A 50 -13.30 -3.16 -12.25
C MET A 50 -13.16 -3.99 -13.53
N ASP A 51 -13.99 -3.65 -14.52
CA ASP A 51 -13.94 -4.18 -15.88
C ASP A 51 -12.85 -3.50 -16.75
N SER A 52 -12.25 -2.42 -16.25
CA SER A 52 -11.15 -1.69 -16.87
C SER A 52 -9.80 -1.98 -16.22
N THR A 53 -8.72 -1.46 -16.82
CA THR A 53 -7.34 -1.68 -16.33
C THR A 53 -7.22 -1.28 -14.86
N SER A 54 -6.93 -2.25 -14.00
CA SER A 54 -6.85 -2.01 -12.58
C SER A 54 -6.00 -3.05 -11.85
N VAL A 55 -5.52 -2.65 -10.68
CA VAL A 55 -4.94 -3.53 -9.66
C VAL A 55 -5.67 -3.25 -8.35
N GLU A 56 -6.47 -4.20 -7.88
CA GLU A 56 -7.14 -4.16 -6.59
C GLU A 56 -6.48 -5.18 -5.65
N THR A 57 -6.17 -4.77 -4.43
CA THR A 57 -5.48 -5.62 -3.47
C THR A 57 -6.09 -5.52 -2.09
N GLN A 58 -6.07 -6.63 -1.37
CA GLN A 58 -6.21 -6.69 0.07
C GLN A 58 -4.90 -7.22 0.64
N THR A 59 -4.22 -6.40 1.43
CA THR A 59 -2.89 -6.67 1.98
C THR A 59 -2.91 -6.63 3.49
N PHE A 60 -2.35 -7.66 4.13
CA PHE A 60 -2.24 -7.81 5.57
C PHE A 60 -0.77 -7.91 5.94
N TYR A 61 -0.30 -6.97 6.77
CA TYR A 61 1.02 -7.04 7.38
C TYR A 61 0.86 -7.56 8.81
N LEU A 62 1.55 -8.65 9.14
CA LEU A 62 1.45 -9.33 10.43
C LEU A 62 2.74 -9.14 11.23
N PHE A 63 2.62 -8.82 12.51
CA PHE A 63 3.71 -8.68 13.48
C PHE A 63 3.36 -9.55 14.67
N SER A 64 4.02 -10.69 14.80
CA SER A 64 3.74 -11.63 15.88
C SER A 64 4.48 -11.27 17.16
N ASP A 65 3.92 -11.70 18.30
CA ASP A 65 4.49 -11.48 19.63
C ASP A 65 5.85 -12.20 19.80
N ASN A 66 6.10 -13.24 19.00
CA ASN A 66 7.39 -13.96 18.95
C ASN A 66 8.42 -13.33 17.97
N GLY A 67 8.11 -12.16 17.39
CA GLY A 67 9.04 -11.37 16.59
C GLY A 67 9.13 -11.72 15.10
N HIS A 68 8.25 -12.59 14.59
CA HIS A 68 8.11 -12.80 13.15
C HIS A 68 7.32 -11.66 12.50
N CYS A 69 7.59 -11.45 11.21
CA CYS A 69 6.83 -10.53 10.38
C CYS A 69 6.45 -11.24 9.08
N ALA A 70 5.22 -11.03 8.63
CA ALA A 70 4.73 -11.59 7.39
C ALA A 70 3.86 -10.61 6.61
N LEU A 71 3.74 -10.86 5.31
CA LEU A 71 2.81 -10.21 4.40
C LEU A 71 1.92 -11.29 3.78
N LEU A 72 0.62 -11.10 3.86
CA LEU A 72 -0.38 -11.87 3.11
C LEU A 72 -1.09 -10.91 2.18
N GLN A 73 -1.24 -11.26 0.92
CA GLN A 73 -1.88 -10.39 -0.05
C GLN A 73 -2.65 -11.18 -1.09
N VAL A 74 -3.90 -10.78 -1.33
CA VAL A 74 -4.64 -11.18 -2.52
C VAL A 74 -4.65 -10.02 -3.50
N ILE A 75 -4.35 -10.33 -4.76
CA ILE A 75 -4.35 -9.38 -5.88
C ILE A 75 -5.44 -9.80 -6.85
N TYR A 76 -6.30 -8.85 -7.22
CA TYR A 76 -7.23 -8.93 -8.34
C TYR A 76 -6.83 -7.88 -9.38
N SER A 77 -6.23 -8.32 -10.48
CA SER A 77 -5.75 -7.44 -11.54
C SER A 77 -6.56 -7.62 -12.80
N ASN A 78 -7.11 -6.55 -13.33
CA ASN A 78 -7.67 -6.53 -14.67
C ASN A 78 -6.65 -5.89 -15.63
N VAL A 79 -6.13 -6.68 -16.56
CA VAL A 79 -5.13 -6.26 -17.54
C VAL A 79 -5.86 -5.78 -18.80
N ALA A 80 -5.80 -4.48 -19.06
CA ALA A 80 -6.34 -3.83 -20.26
C ALA A 80 -7.86 -3.98 -20.48
N GLY A 81 -8.63 -4.39 -19.47
CA GLY A 81 -10.06 -4.72 -19.63
C GLY A 81 -10.31 -6.06 -20.34
N ILE A 82 -9.26 -6.85 -20.58
CA ILE A 82 -9.31 -8.03 -21.44
C ILE A 82 -9.18 -9.31 -20.61
N ARG A 83 -8.37 -9.27 -19.55
CA ARG A 83 -8.05 -10.44 -18.76
C ARG A 83 -7.91 -10.10 -17.29
N THR A 84 -8.70 -10.78 -16.47
CA THR A 84 -8.48 -10.82 -15.03
C THR A 84 -7.43 -11.87 -14.69
N THR A 85 -6.49 -11.50 -13.81
CA THR A 85 -5.55 -12.42 -13.17
C THR A 85 -5.54 -12.16 -11.68
N CYS A 86 -5.54 -13.23 -10.90
CA CYS A 86 -5.47 -13.14 -9.46
C CYS A 86 -4.28 -13.93 -8.91
N GLN A 87 -3.71 -13.44 -7.83
CA GLN A 87 -2.58 -14.06 -7.13
C GLN A 87 -2.80 -14.00 -5.64
N PHE A 88 -2.29 -15.01 -4.94
CA PHE A 88 -2.12 -14.96 -3.50
C PHE A 88 -0.61 -14.97 -3.18
N ASN A 89 -0.18 -13.96 -2.44
CA ASN A 89 1.20 -13.81 -2.00
C ASN A 89 1.29 -14.07 -0.50
N CYS A 90 2.28 -14.86 -0.10
CA CYS A 90 2.70 -15.03 1.29
C CYS A 90 4.20 -14.77 1.38
N LYS A 91 4.59 -13.82 2.22
CA LYS A 91 5.98 -13.55 2.58
C LYS A 91 6.17 -13.73 4.06
N ILE A 92 7.13 -14.54 4.48
CA ILE A 92 7.64 -14.53 5.86
C ILE A 92 9.05 -13.98 5.82
N PHE A 93 9.24 -12.82 6.45
CA PHE A 93 10.53 -12.18 6.51
C PHE A 93 11.44 -12.95 7.44
N SER A 94 12.64 -13.28 6.95
CA SER A 94 13.69 -13.85 7.78
C SER A 94 14.11 -12.85 8.85
N ASN A 95 14.32 -13.34 10.08
CA ASN A 95 14.92 -12.55 11.16
C ASN A 95 16.46 -12.59 11.10
N ASP A 96 17.04 -13.44 10.26
CA ASP A 96 18.46 -13.50 9.94
C ASP A 96 18.67 -13.01 8.49
N LEU A 97 19.36 -11.89 8.31
CA LEU A 97 19.62 -11.29 7.00
C LEU A 97 20.49 -12.18 6.08
N SER A 98 21.15 -13.19 6.63
CA SER A 98 21.90 -14.19 5.84
C SER A 98 21.02 -15.29 5.25
N GLN A 99 19.77 -15.42 5.73
CA GLN A 99 18.83 -16.45 5.29
C GLN A 99 17.78 -15.85 4.35
N PRO A 100 17.35 -16.60 3.31
CA PRO A 100 16.31 -16.14 2.42
C PRO A 100 14.97 -15.98 3.15
N HIS A 101 14.15 -15.07 2.66
CA HIS A 101 12.75 -15.01 3.05
C HIS A 101 11.99 -16.22 2.48
N LEU A 102 10.93 -16.65 3.16
CA LEU A 102 9.94 -17.48 2.50
C LEU A 102 9.08 -16.56 1.63
N TRP A 103 9.11 -16.76 0.32
CA TRP A 103 8.32 -16.01 -0.64
C TRP A 103 7.52 -16.96 -1.54
N CYS A 104 6.19 -16.85 -1.43
CA CYS A 104 5.23 -17.53 -2.27
C CYS A 104 4.43 -16.47 -3.02
N SER A 105 4.42 -16.53 -4.35
CA SER A 105 3.57 -15.71 -5.21
C SER A 105 2.91 -16.63 -6.23
N THR A 106 1.69 -17.04 -5.92
CA THR A 106 1.08 -18.19 -6.60
C THR A 106 -0.23 -17.75 -7.26
N PRO A 107 -0.38 -17.94 -8.59
CA PRO A 107 -1.63 -17.65 -9.27
C PRO A 107 -2.82 -18.42 -8.68
N LEU A 108 -3.98 -17.78 -8.67
CA LEU A 108 -5.23 -18.37 -8.20
C LEU A 108 -6.06 -18.88 -9.38
N LYS A 109 -6.86 -19.92 -9.13
CA LYS A 109 -7.77 -20.55 -10.10
C LYS A 109 -9.20 -20.50 -9.59
N ASP A 110 -10.15 -20.59 -10.51
CA ASP A 110 -11.60 -20.63 -10.20
C ASP A 110 -12.02 -19.52 -9.22
N VAL A 111 -11.58 -18.30 -9.54
CA VAL A 111 -11.78 -17.12 -8.70
C VAL A 111 -13.24 -16.68 -8.76
N GLU A 112 -13.81 -16.43 -7.60
CA GLU A 112 -15.17 -15.94 -7.40
C GLU A 112 -15.19 -14.88 -6.29
N LEU A 113 -16.03 -13.87 -6.45
CA LEU A 113 -16.36 -12.94 -5.36
C LEU A 113 -17.76 -13.30 -4.86
N SER A 114 -18.02 -13.17 -3.55
CA SER A 114 -19.37 -13.31 -3.03
C SER A 114 -20.36 -12.37 -3.74
N ASP A 115 -21.65 -12.68 -3.68
CA ASP A 115 -22.71 -11.86 -4.30
C ASP A 115 -22.64 -10.38 -3.89
N ASP A 116 -22.32 -10.12 -2.62
CA ASP A 116 -22.17 -8.78 -2.08
C ASP A 116 -20.76 -8.19 -2.24
N LYS A 117 -19.85 -8.93 -2.88
CA LYS A 117 -18.44 -8.60 -3.12
C LYS A 117 -17.61 -8.34 -1.85
N SER A 118 -18.01 -8.87 -0.71
CA SER A 118 -17.26 -8.74 0.55
C SER A 118 -16.20 -9.82 0.76
N CYS A 119 -16.37 -10.98 0.12
CA CYS A 119 -15.46 -12.12 0.24
C CYS A 119 -14.85 -12.47 -1.11
N PHE A 120 -13.61 -12.95 -1.07
CA PHE A 120 -12.86 -13.46 -2.20
C PHE A 120 -12.65 -14.96 -2.04
N TYR A 121 -13.00 -15.74 -3.05
CA TYR A 121 -12.84 -17.18 -3.11
C TYR A 121 -12.05 -17.59 -4.34
N ALA A 122 -11.31 -18.68 -4.21
CA ALA A 122 -10.61 -19.36 -5.28
C ALA A 122 -10.39 -20.82 -4.87
N GLN A 123 -9.95 -21.66 -5.81
CA GLN A 123 -9.45 -22.98 -5.47
C GLN A 123 -8.35 -22.87 -4.40
N ASP A 124 -8.54 -23.58 -3.27
CA ASP A 124 -7.59 -23.63 -2.15
C ASP A 124 -7.26 -22.26 -1.52
N CYS A 125 -8.11 -21.23 -1.69
CA CYS A 125 -7.90 -19.91 -1.08
C CYS A 125 -9.23 -19.19 -0.79
N ALA A 126 -9.34 -18.59 0.40
CA ALA A 126 -10.46 -17.77 0.82
C ALA A 126 -9.99 -16.57 1.66
N VAL A 127 -10.51 -15.38 1.36
CA VAL A 127 -10.35 -14.16 2.15
C VAL A 127 -11.74 -13.61 2.43
N GLU A 128 -12.20 -13.73 3.66
CA GLU A 128 -13.60 -13.56 4.03
C GLU A 128 -13.76 -12.43 5.03
N LEU A 129 -14.50 -11.38 4.66
CA LEU A 129 -14.91 -10.31 5.57
C LEU A 129 -16.12 -10.77 6.39
N SER A 130 -16.08 -10.59 7.71
CA SER A 130 -17.21 -10.91 8.58
C SER A 130 -18.46 -10.07 8.26
N GLU A 131 -19.63 -10.60 8.60
CA GLU A 131 -20.92 -9.93 8.34
C GLU A 131 -21.01 -8.54 8.99
N ASP A 132 -20.42 -8.37 10.17
CA ASP A 132 -20.33 -7.09 10.88
C ASP A 132 -19.22 -6.16 10.34
N GLY A 133 -18.39 -6.63 9.42
CA GLY A 133 -17.30 -5.88 8.80
C GLY A 133 -16.12 -5.59 9.74
N THR A 134 -15.92 -6.37 10.81
CA THR A 134 -14.89 -6.10 11.83
C THR A 134 -13.68 -7.03 11.77
N SER A 135 -13.75 -8.14 11.02
CA SER A 135 -12.65 -9.10 10.91
C SER A 135 -12.56 -9.75 9.54
N TYR A 136 -11.34 -10.17 9.17
CA TYR A 136 -11.07 -11.03 8.04
C TYR A 136 -10.62 -12.41 8.51
N THR A 137 -11.07 -13.46 7.82
CA THR A 137 -10.45 -14.79 7.89
C THR A 137 -9.73 -15.06 6.57
N ILE A 138 -8.47 -15.46 6.64
CA ILE A 138 -7.62 -15.76 5.49
C ILE A 138 -7.18 -17.21 5.59
N LYS A 139 -7.60 -18.03 4.62
CA LYS A 139 -7.22 -19.44 4.49
C LYS A 139 -6.64 -19.69 3.13
N SER A 140 -5.49 -20.32 3.05
CA SER A 140 -4.89 -20.67 1.77
C SER A 140 -4.03 -21.93 1.88
N MET A 141 -4.24 -22.86 0.97
CA MET A 141 -3.39 -24.02 0.70
C MET A 141 -2.85 -23.98 -0.74
N ASN A 142 -2.96 -22.82 -1.40
CA ASN A 142 -2.59 -22.64 -2.80
C ASN A 142 -1.08 -22.85 -3.07
N ASP A 143 -0.25 -22.76 -2.03
CA ASP A 143 1.19 -23.07 -2.09
C ASP A 143 1.55 -24.02 -0.94
N ASP A 144 2.13 -25.18 -1.26
CA ASP A 144 2.45 -26.23 -0.27
C ASP A 144 3.60 -25.84 0.67
N ARG A 145 4.35 -24.78 0.33
CA ARG A 145 5.39 -24.22 1.19
C ARG A 145 4.83 -23.37 2.33
N ALA A 146 3.58 -22.89 2.20
CA ALA A 146 2.95 -22.00 3.18
C ALA A 146 1.42 -22.22 3.24
N ILE A 147 0.96 -22.94 4.26
CA ILE A 147 -0.46 -23.14 4.55
C ILE A 147 -0.94 -22.07 5.54
N ILE A 148 -1.90 -21.26 5.12
CA ILE A 148 -2.35 -20.07 5.85
C ILE A 148 -3.68 -20.36 6.56
N ASN A 149 -3.75 -20.01 7.84
CA ASN A 149 -4.98 -19.94 8.60
C ASN A 149 -4.88 -18.80 9.61
N ILE A 150 -5.28 -17.60 9.20
CA ILE A 150 -5.12 -16.36 9.96
C ILE A 150 -6.46 -15.66 10.09
N LYS A 151 -6.75 -15.11 11.26
CA LYS A 151 -7.82 -14.16 11.50
C LYS A 151 -7.21 -12.80 11.85
N VAL A 152 -7.73 -11.74 11.23
CA VAL A 152 -7.35 -10.35 11.54
C VAL A 152 -8.59 -9.60 11.98
N THR A 153 -8.62 -9.11 13.21
CA THR A 153 -9.74 -8.33 13.76
C THR A 153 -9.30 -6.89 13.99
N ARG A 154 -10.05 -5.90 13.51
CA ARG A 154 -9.71 -4.49 13.73
C ARG A 154 -9.75 -4.16 15.22
N ALA A 155 -8.75 -3.44 15.71
CA ALA A 155 -8.66 -2.97 17.10
C ALA A 155 -9.01 -1.49 17.24
N SER A 156 -9.06 -0.76 16.13
CA SER A 156 -9.56 0.61 16.01
C SER A 156 -10.52 0.71 14.83
N GLU A 157 -11.24 1.83 14.71
CA GLU A 157 -11.95 2.14 13.48
C GLU A 157 -10.97 2.21 12.30
N GLY A 158 -11.44 1.72 11.15
CA GLY A 158 -10.74 1.89 9.89
C GLY A 158 -10.96 3.28 9.32
N PHE A 159 -10.08 3.73 8.42
CA PHE A 159 -10.25 5.04 7.77
C PHE A 159 -9.90 5.04 6.29
N GLN A 160 -10.44 6.02 5.58
CA GLN A 160 -9.91 6.55 4.32
C GLN A 160 -9.80 8.08 4.43
N ALA A 161 -8.84 8.68 3.73
CA ALA A 161 -8.75 10.13 3.65
C ALA A 161 -9.92 10.74 2.86
N GLY A 162 -10.32 11.96 3.20
CA GLY A 162 -11.42 12.60 2.46
C GLY A 162 -12.76 11.90 2.66
N GLU A 163 -13.70 12.24 1.78
CA GLU A 163 -15.02 11.62 1.75
C GLU A 163 -14.99 10.29 0.99
N THR A 164 -14.22 10.20 -0.08
CA THR A 164 -14.24 9.05 -1.00
C THR A 164 -13.00 8.16 -0.93
N GLY A 165 -11.91 8.66 -0.32
CA GLY A 165 -10.61 8.01 -0.38
C GLY A 165 -9.91 8.12 -1.74
N LYS A 166 -10.47 8.83 -2.73
CA LYS A 166 -10.01 8.77 -4.12
C LYS A 166 -9.14 9.98 -4.51
N THR A 167 -8.00 9.66 -5.13
CA THR A 167 -7.29 10.57 -6.04
C THR A 167 -7.76 10.26 -7.46
N LEU A 168 -8.11 11.27 -8.24
CA LEU A 168 -8.64 11.14 -9.60
C LEU A 168 -7.62 11.62 -10.63
N PHE A 169 -7.57 10.95 -11.78
CA PHE A 169 -6.69 11.26 -12.91
C PHE A 169 -7.54 11.50 -14.16
N GLY A 170 -7.30 12.63 -14.84
CA GLY A 170 -8.08 13.03 -16.00
C GLY A 170 -8.09 14.53 -16.23
N THR A 171 -8.10 14.94 -17.51
CA THR A 171 -8.37 16.34 -17.88
C THR A 171 -9.84 16.74 -17.71
N ASP A 172 -10.74 15.75 -17.60
CA ASP A 172 -12.11 15.92 -17.13
C ASP A 172 -12.30 15.11 -15.85
N LEU A 173 -12.25 15.78 -14.70
CA LEU A 173 -12.36 15.14 -13.38
C LEU A 173 -13.79 14.66 -13.06
N SER A 174 -14.79 15.04 -13.86
CA SER A 174 -16.15 14.50 -13.75
C SER A 174 -16.24 13.11 -14.41
N ASN A 175 -15.34 12.83 -15.36
CA ASN A 175 -15.20 11.55 -16.05
C ASN A 175 -13.72 11.13 -16.06
N PRO A 176 -13.13 10.87 -14.87
CA PRO A 176 -11.71 10.55 -14.78
C PRO A 176 -11.41 9.24 -15.49
N TRP A 177 -10.25 9.16 -16.15
CA TRP A 177 -9.80 7.94 -16.80
C TRP A 177 -9.10 6.97 -15.84
N GLY A 178 -8.79 7.43 -14.63
CA GLY A 178 -8.11 6.64 -13.61
C GLY A 178 -8.37 7.16 -12.22
N SER A 179 -8.19 6.29 -11.23
CA SER A 179 -8.27 6.67 -9.83
C SER A 179 -7.34 5.82 -8.97
N MET A 180 -7.02 6.34 -7.79
CA MET A 180 -6.33 5.60 -6.74
C MET A 180 -7.06 5.76 -5.43
N ARG A 181 -7.19 4.66 -4.67
CA ARG A 181 -7.80 4.66 -3.34
C ARG A 181 -7.04 3.74 -2.39
N HIS A 182 -6.92 4.17 -1.14
CA HIS A 182 -6.44 3.36 -0.03
C HIS A 182 -7.41 3.46 1.15
N ALA A 183 -7.81 2.32 1.68
CA ALA A 183 -8.58 2.18 2.91
C ALA A 183 -7.78 1.33 3.89
N PHE A 184 -7.73 1.74 5.16
CA PHE A 184 -6.82 1.17 6.15
C PHE A 184 -7.57 0.69 7.39
N TRP A 185 -7.14 -0.44 7.95
CA TRP A 185 -7.28 -0.71 9.38
C TRP A 185 -5.88 -0.63 10.02
N PRO A 186 -5.50 0.54 10.58
CA PRO A 186 -4.10 0.79 10.97
C PRO A 186 -3.61 -0.10 12.11
N ARG A 187 -4.56 -0.57 12.94
CA ARG A 187 -4.30 -1.41 14.10
C ARG A 187 -5.30 -2.54 14.19
N CYS A 188 -4.80 -3.76 14.12
CA CYS A 188 -5.57 -4.99 14.23
C CYS A 188 -4.90 -5.96 15.20
N VAL A 189 -5.67 -6.96 15.64
CA VAL A 189 -5.18 -8.17 16.30
C VAL A 189 -5.15 -9.29 15.26
N ALA A 190 -4.00 -9.92 15.10
CA ALA A 190 -3.85 -11.14 14.31
C ALA A 190 -3.83 -12.36 15.23
N GLU A 191 -4.43 -13.46 14.78
CA GLU A 191 -4.46 -14.76 15.44
C GLU A 191 -4.37 -15.87 14.39
N GLY A 192 -3.79 -17.00 14.76
CA GLY A 192 -3.66 -18.17 13.90
C GLY A 192 -2.23 -18.43 13.45
N THR A 193 -2.06 -19.24 12.41
CA THR A 193 -0.76 -19.79 12.04
C THR A 193 -0.48 -19.71 10.55
N ILE A 194 0.79 -19.58 10.21
CA ILE A 194 1.31 -19.94 8.89
C ILE A 194 2.15 -21.20 9.06
N SER A 195 1.72 -22.32 8.46
CA SER A 195 2.44 -23.58 8.52
C SER A 195 3.42 -23.70 7.37
N VAL A 196 4.68 -23.87 7.73
CA VAL A 196 5.81 -24.05 6.80
C VAL A 196 6.46 -25.41 7.07
N LYS A 197 7.49 -25.76 6.29
CA LYS A 197 8.19 -27.05 6.39
C LYS A 197 8.73 -27.34 7.81
N GLU A 198 9.21 -26.30 8.50
CA GLU A 198 9.78 -26.38 9.85
C GLU A 198 8.70 -26.52 10.94
N GLY A 199 7.43 -26.26 10.61
CA GLY A 199 6.30 -26.32 11.52
C GLY A 199 5.39 -25.09 11.45
N PRO A 200 4.32 -25.05 12.25
CA PRO A 200 3.45 -23.89 12.35
C PRO A 200 4.14 -22.73 13.06
N ILE A 201 4.12 -21.55 12.45
CA ILE A 201 4.52 -20.30 13.07
C ILE A 201 3.24 -19.62 13.58
N ASP A 202 3.17 -19.38 14.89
CA ASP A 202 2.08 -18.62 15.51
C ASP A 202 2.24 -17.13 15.20
N PHE A 203 1.19 -16.55 14.63
CA PHE A 203 1.09 -15.15 14.25
C PHE A 203 0.14 -14.35 15.15
N LYS A 204 -0.12 -14.84 16.37
CA LYS A 204 -0.69 -14.00 17.43
C LYS A 204 0.12 -12.70 17.58
N GLY A 205 -0.55 -11.56 17.43
CA GLY A 205 0.08 -10.25 17.60
C GLY A 205 -0.69 -9.10 16.94
N ARG A 206 0.03 -8.14 16.37
CA ARG A 206 -0.52 -6.96 15.70
C ARG A 206 -0.60 -7.16 14.19
N ALA A 207 -1.53 -6.45 13.56
CA ALA A 207 -1.59 -6.37 12.11
C ALA A 207 -2.04 -5.00 11.62
N LEU A 208 -1.71 -4.75 10.34
CA LEU A 208 -2.24 -3.67 9.51
C LEU A 208 -2.97 -4.32 8.34
N PHE A 209 -4.16 -3.82 8.01
CA PHE A 209 -4.85 -4.17 6.77
C PHE A 209 -4.97 -2.95 5.85
N ILE A 210 -4.75 -3.18 4.55
CA ILE A 210 -4.90 -2.19 3.49
C ILE A 210 -5.74 -2.78 2.36
N HIS A 211 -6.83 -2.10 2.00
CA HIS A 211 -7.54 -2.33 0.75
C HIS A 211 -7.19 -1.20 -0.22
N ALA A 212 -6.46 -1.54 -1.28
CA ALA A 212 -6.01 -0.57 -2.27
C ALA A 212 -6.64 -0.86 -3.63
N LEU A 213 -7.03 0.19 -4.34
CA LEU A 213 -7.48 0.12 -5.73
C LEU A 213 -6.69 1.14 -6.56
N GLN A 214 -5.97 0.64 -7.54
CA GLN A 214 -5.34 1.43 -8.60
C GLN A 214 -6.13 1.19 -9.88
N GLY A 215 -7.05 2.09 -10.22
CA GLY A 215 -7.90 2.02 -11.41
C GLY A 215 -7.23 2.55 -12.68
N MET A 216 -5.94 2.28 -12.84
CA MET A 216 -5.14 2.59 -14.04
C MET A 216 -3.82 1.81 -13.97
N LYS A 217 -2.94 1.96 -14.98
CA LYS A 217 -1.61 1.34 -14.95
C LYS A 217 -0.77 1.90 -13.80
N PRO A 218 -0.11 1.05 -12.97
CA PRO A 218 0.63 1.53 -11.80
C PRO A 218 1.72 2.57 -12.10
N HIS A 219 2.47 2.39 -13.20
CA HIS A 219 3.54 3.32 -13.60
C HIS A 219 3.04 4.65 -14.18
N HIS A 220 1.76 4.76 -14.52
CA HIS A 220 1.14 6.04 -14.86
C HIS A 220 0.60 6.75 -13.61
N ALA A 221 0.22 5.99 -12.59
CA ALA A 221 -0.33 6.50 -11.35
C ALA A 221 0.75 7.14 -10.45
N ALA A 222 1.91 6.50 -10.34
CA ALA A 222 2.96 6.94 -9.43
C ALA A 222 4.37 6.65 -9.97
N ALA A 223 5.30 7.55 -9.65
CA ALA A 223 6.72 7.46 -9.95
C ALA A 223 7.53 7.00 -8.73
N THR A 224 7.15 7.45 -7.52
CA THR A 224 7.79 7.02 -6.26
C THR A 224 6.75 6.86 -5.16
N TRP A 225 7.08 6.04 -4.15
CA TRP A 225 6.28 5.86 -2.94
C TRP A 225 7.12 5.80 -1.69
N ASN A 226 6.54 6.26 -0.58
CA ASN A 226 6.99 6.01 0.78
C ASN A 226 5.83 5.39 1.57
N PHE A 227 6.12 4.28 2.26
CA PHE A 227 5.14 3.59 3.09
C PHE A 227 5.68 3.39 4.51
N ALA A 228 4.88 3.74 5.50
CA ALA A 228 5.16 3.51 6.91
C ALA A 228 4.08 2.62 7.53
N ASN A 229 4.49 1.60 8.26
CA ASN A 229 3.68 0.80 9.16
C ASN A 229 4.42 0.65 10.50
N PHE A 230 4.04 1.45 11.48
CA PHE A 230 4.55 1.37 12.84
C PHE A 230 3.54 0.67 13.75
N GLN A 231 4.03 -0.27 14.55
CA GLN A 231 3.26 -1.02 15.55
C GLN A 231 3.98 -0.94 16.89
N GLY A 232 3.44 -0.10 17.78
CA GLY A 232 3.86 0.02 19.18
C GLY A 232 2.88 -0.65 20.15
N PRO A 233 3.25 -0.72 21.44
CA PRO A 233 2.40 -1.29 22.49
C PRO A 233 1.00 -0.66 22.54
N ASN A 234 0.89 0.67 22.44
CA ASN A 234 -0.38 1.38 22.55
C ASN A 234 -0.83 2.00 21.22
N TYR A 235 0.12 2.45 20.39
CA TYR A 235 -0.17 3.18 19.16
C TYR A 235 0.27 2.42 17.91
N SER A 236 -0.44 2.68 16.82
CA SER A 236 -0.01 2.30 15.47
C SER A 236 -0.06 3.51 14.57
N ALA A 237 0.92 3.64 13.68
CA ALA A 237 0.99 4.72 12.70
C ALA A 237 1.09 4.16 11.30
N VAL A 238 0.35 4.73 10.36
CA VAL A 238 0.40 4.39 8.94
C VAL A 238 0.58 5.65 8.11
N MET A 239 1.39 5.56 7.05
CA MET A 239 1.46 6.58 6.00
C MET A 239 1.65 5.91 4.66
N MET A 240 0.94 6.40 3.66
CA MET A 240 1.13 6.09 2.25
C MET A 240 1.28 7.41 1.51
N GLU A 241 2.49 7.69 1.03
CA GLU A 241 2.81 8.88 0.24
C GLU A 241 3.31 8.44 -1.13
N PHE A 242 2.82 9.07 -2.19
CA PHE A 242 3.35 8.87 -3.53
C PHE A 242 3.48 10.18 -4.28
N VAL A 243 4.39 10.17 -5.25
CA VAL A 243 4.57 11.26 -6.21
C VAL A 243 4.18 10.74 -7.58
N THR A 244 3.32 11.47 -8.30
CA THR A 244 2.94 11.09 -9.66
C THR A 244 4.12 11.24 -10.64
N PRO A 245 4.08 10.60 -11.81
CA PRO A 245 4.98 10.93 -12.90
C PRO A 245 4.83 12.40 -13.35
N PRO A 246 5.79 12.93 -14.13
CA PRO A 246 5.72 14.28 -14.71
C PRO A 246 4.41 14.55 -15.49
N SER A 247 3.77 13.50 -16.03
CA SER A 247 2.49 13.58 -16.73
C SER A 247 1.40 14.29 -15.94
N TYR A 248 1.43 14.18 -14.60
CA TYR A 248 0.48 14.81 -13.68
C TYR A 248 1.15 15.88 -12.80
N GLY A 249 2.25 16.48 -13.29
CA GLY A 249 2.93 17.58 -12.63
C GLY A 249 3.70 17.21 -11.37
N THR A 250 4.15 15.96 -11.25
CA THR A 250 4.94 15.49 -10.10
C THR A 250 4.23 15.79 -8.78
N THR A 251 2.92 15.54 -8.77
CA THR A 251 2.03 15.87 -7.65
C THR A 251 2.25 14.89 -6.51
N LEU A 252 2.53 15.43 -5.32
CA LEU A 252 2.63 14.65 -4.09
C LEU A 252 1.23 14.40 -3.50
N VAL A 253 0.96 13.15 -3.16
CA VAL A 253 -0.26 12.70 -2.51
C VAL A 253 0.14 11.93 -1.26
N SER A 254 -0.38 12.33 -0.10
CA SER A 254 -0.09 11.70 1.18
C SER A 254 -1.38 11.41 1.93
N VAL A 255 -1.47 10.21 2.51
CA VAL A 255 -2.53 9.79 3.42
C VAL A 255 -1.88 9.11 4.61
N GLY A 256 -2.36 9.39 5.82
CA GLY A 256 -1.79 8.80 7.02
C GLY A 256 -2.71 8.92 8.22
N ALA A 257 -2.47 8.05 9.20
CA ALA A 257 -3.18 8.05 10.47
C ALA A 257 -2.30 7.56 11.60
N ILE A 258 -2.65 7.99 12.81
CA ILE A 258 -2.17 7.45 14.07
C ILE A 258 -3.38 7.07 14.89
N VAL A 259 -3.38 5.83 15.39
CA VAL A 259 -4.50 5.24 16.12
C VAL A 259 -4.01 4.55 17.40
N LYS A 260 -4.94 4.31 18.32
CA LYS A 260 -4.80 3.36 19.44
C LYS A 260 -6.07 2.52 19.51
N ASP A 261 -6.13 1.59 20.45
CA ASP A 261 -7.30 0.71 20.61
C ASP A 261 -8.59 1.56 20.76
N GLY A 262 -9.57 1.29 19.89
CA GLY A 262 -10.87 1.95 19.83
C GLY A 262 -10.89 3.39 19.30
N GLU A 263 -9.74 3.99 18.93
CA GLU A 263 -9.68 5.43 18.66
C GLU A 263 -8.72 5.81 17.52
N ILE A 264 -9.22 6.61 16.57
CA ILE A 264 -8.39 7.36 15.62
C ILE A 264 -7.95 8.67 16.28
N VAL A 265 -6.67 8.79 16.61
CA VAL A 265 -6.09 10.00 17.23
C VAL A 265 -5.94 11.09 16.16
N TYR A 266 -5.42 10.70 15.00
CA TYR A 266 -5.25 11.56 13.84
C TYR A 266 -5.45 10.75 12.57
N ALA A 267 -6.09 11.33 11.55
CA ALA A 267 -6.06 10.84 10.18
C ALA A 267 -6.23 12.01 9.21
N GLY A 268 -5.52 11.98 8.09
CA GLY A 268 -5.59 13.04 7.09
C GLY A 268 -4.48 13.00 6.04
N CYS A 269 -4.33 14.12 5.33
CA CYS A 269 -3.40 14.26 4.20
C CYS A 269 -2.25 15.25 4.43
N THR A 270 -2.15 15.84 5.63
CA THR A 270 -1.11 16.81 6.00
C THR A 270 0.11 16.11 6.59
N ASN A 271 0.57 15.07 5.90
CA ASN A 271 1.70 14.24 6.29
C ASN A 271 2.80 14.30 5.23
N SER A 272 4.03 14.00 5.64
CA SER A 272 5.18 13.99 4.74
C SER A 272 6.17 12.90 5.10
N ALA A 273 6.81 12.32 4.08
CA ALA A 273 7.99 11.48 4.24
C ALA A 273 9.23 12.16 3.64
N LYS A 274 10.39 11.96 4.28
CA LYS A 274 11.66 12.51 3.83
C LYS A 274 12.81 11.54 4.05
N HIS A 275 13.52 11.19 2.99
CA HIS A 275 14.77 10.43 3.08
C HIS A 275 15.85 11.32 3.69
N LEU A 276 16.46 10.89 4.79
CA LEU A 276 17.49 11.63 5.54
C LEU A 276 18.91 11.39 5.00
N GLY A 277 19.06 10.33 4.20
CA GLY A 277 20.29 9.94 3.56
C GLY A 277 20.00 8.88 2.51
N ILE A 278 20.88 8.78 1.53
CA ILE A 278 20.80 7.80 0.43
C ILE A 278 22.17 7.18 0.19
N LYS A 279 22.19 6.01 -0.44
CA LYS A 279 23.36 5.39 -1.06
C LYS A 279 22.96 4.85 -2.44
N GLY A 280 23.92 4.67 -3.34
CA GLY A 280 23.64 4.06 -4.64
C GLY A 280 23.40 2.55 -4.49
N ASP A 281 22.50 2.00 -5.31
CA ASP A 281 22.34 0.55 -5.50
C ASP A 281 23.01 0.12 -6.82
N ALA A 282 24.03 -0.74 -6.73
CA ALA A 282 24.82 -1.16 -7.89
C ALA A 282 24.05 -2.01 -8.91
N GLU A 283 22.88 -2.55 -8.54
CA GLU A 283 22.08 -3.37 -9.46
C GLU A 283 21.07 -2.53 -10.24
N ASN A 284 20.61 -1.40 -9.69
CA ASN A 284 19.52 -0.65 -10.29
C ASN A 284 19.68 0.87 -10.40
N ASP A 285 20.71 1.46 -9.80
CA ASP A 285 21.02 2.90 -9.79
C ASP A 285 20.03 3.80 -9.03
N TRP A 286 19.02 3.24 -8.36
CA TRP A 286 18.12 4.02 -7.52
C TRP A 286 18.80 4.51 -6.24
N PRO A 287 18.36 5.66 -5.68
CA PRO A 287 18.90 6.19 -4.45
C PRO A 287 18.30 5.44 -3.24
N GLU A 288 18.91 4.30 -2.89
CA GLU A 288 18.49 3.50 -1.74
C GLU A 288 18.55 4.34 -0.44
N PRO A 289 17.43 4.51 0.28
CA PRO A 289 17.41 5.29 1.52
C PRO A 289 18.21 4.63 2.65
N THR A 290 18.86 5.46 3.48
CA THR A 290 19.60 5.01 4.69
C THR A 290 19.00 5.54 5.99
N GLY A 291 18.12 6.53 5.90
CA GLY A 291 17.37 7.10 7.01
C GLY A 291 16.08 7.75 6.52
N ILE A 292 15.11 7.87 7.41
CA ILE A 292 13.77 8.33 7.09
C ILE A 292 13.21 9.23 8.19
N GLU A 293 12.38 10.18 7.80
CA GLU A 293 11.54 11.00 8.67
C GLU A 293 10.12 10.98 8.13
N TYR A 294 9.18 10.49 8.92
CA TYR A 294 7.74 10.57 8.67
C TYR A 294 7.15 11.57 9.65
N VAL A 295 6.32 12.49 9.16
CA VAL A 295 5.68 13.52 9.99
C VAL A 295 4.18 13.54 9.72
N TRP A 296 3.39 13.59 10.77
CA TRP A 296 1.94 13.82 10.73
C TRP A 296 1.65 15.14 11.43
N ASN A 297 0.94 16.05 10.78
CA ASN A 297 0.53 17.32 11.37
C ASN A 297 -0.96 17.54 11.15
N GLY A 298 -1.65 18.12 12.13
CA GLY A 298 -3.02 18.57 11.93
C GLY A 298 -3.76 18.75 13.23
N LYS A 299 -4.97 18.18 13.30
CA LYS A 299 -5.81 18.24 14.48
C LYS A 299 -6.41 16.89 14.80
N THR A 300 -6.64 16.65 16.08
CA THR A 300 -7.43 15.50 16.55
C THR A 300 -8.92 15.68 16.24
N LYS A 301 -9.71 14.63 16.45
CA LYS A 301 -11.18 14.65 16.25
C LYS A 301 -11.88 15.72 17.09
N ASP A 302 -11.37 16.04 18.29
CA ASP A 302 -11.86 17.10 19.18
C ASP A 302 -11.22 18.48 18.90
N GLY A 303 -10.41 18.61 17.86
CA GLY A 303 -9.89 19.89 17.37
C GLY A 303 -8.61 20.39 18.03
N LYS A 304 -7.97 19.60 18.90
CA LYS A 304 -6.66 19.94 19.49
C LYS A 304 -5.58 19.90 18.43
N ALA A 305 -4.56 20.73 18.57
CA ALA A 305 -3.37 20.68 17.73
C ALA A 305 -2.68 19.32 17.88
N PHE A 306 -2.31 18.71 16.76
CA PHE A 306 -1.66 17.41 16.68
C PHE A 306 -0.39 17.50 15.85
N SER A 307 0.70 16.93 16.34
CA SER A 307 1.91 16.68 15.56
C SER A 307 2.57 15.39 16.01
N ALA A 308 3.15 14.64 15.09
CA ALA A 308 3.92 13.45 15.40
C ALA A 308 5.05 13.22 14.40
N ASP A 309 6.11 12.56 14.85
CA ASP A 309 7.21 12.12 13.99
C ASP A 309 7.71 10.71 14.31
N LEU A 310 8.19 10.04 13.26
CA LEU A 310 9.02 8.85 13.32
C LEU A 310 10.30 9.14 12.54
N LYS A 311 11.44 9.18 13.23
CA LYS A 311 12.70 9.62 12.65
C LYS A 311 13.85 8.71 13.05
N GLY A 312 14.66 8.29 12.09
CA GLY A 312 15.90 7.59 12.40
C GLY A 312 16.58 6.92 11.21
N SER A 313 17.60 6.13 11.52
CA SER A 313 18.25 5.26 10.53
C SER A 313 17.36 4.07 10.20
N LEU A 314 17.34 3.69 8.93
CA LEU A 314 16.63 2.50 8.47
C LEU A 314 17.38 1.19 8.77
N GLY A 315 18.67 1.29 9.13
CA GLY A 315 19.54 0.12 9.29
C GLY A 315 19.77 -0.62 7.96
N PRO A 316 20.20 -1.89 8.01
CA PRO A 316 20.26 -2.72 6.82
C PRO A 316 18.87 -2.98 6.27
N ARG A 317 18.75 -2.86 4.94
CA ARG A 317 17.58 -3.29 4.19
C ARG A 317 17.30 -4.77 4.42
N VAL A 318 16.03 -5.13 4.59
CA VAL A 318 15.61 -6.54 4.71
C VAL A 318 15.38 -7.18 3.35
N ASP A 319 14.86 -6.42 2.38
CA ASP A 319 14.71 -6.91 1.00
C ASP A 319 14.74 -5.79 -0.04
N ARG A 320 15.05 -6.14 -1.28
CA ARG A 320 14.90 -5.30 -2.48
C ARG A 320 14.15 -6.09 -3.55
N VAL A 321 12.89 -5.74 -3.75
CA VAL A 321 12.01 -6.39 -4.71
C VAL A 321 12.20 -5.75 -6.09
N ASP A 322 12.58 -6.55 -7.09
CA ASP A 322 12.46 -6.19 -8.50
C ASP A 322 11.03 -6.52 -8.95
N ILE A 323 10.18 -5.50 -9.08
CA ILE A 323 8.77 -5.72 -9.43
C ILE A 323 8.68 -6.37 -10.82
N MET A 324 9.59 -6.03 -11.74
CA MET A 324 9.59 -6.65 -13.06
C MET A 324 9.97 -8.12 -12.97
N ALA A 325 10.80 -8.56 -12.03
CA ALA A 325 11.05 -9.99 -11.84
C ALA A 325 9.74 -10.75 -11.50
N GLU A 326 8.90 -10.17 -10.64
CA GLU A 326 7.67 -10.79 -10.11
C GLU A 326 6.46 -10.75 -11.08
N VAL A 327 6.46 -9.84 -12.05
CA VAL A 327 5.33 -9.71 -13.01
C VAL A 327 5.21 -10.96 -13.92
N PRO A 328 4.01 -11.53 -14.10
CA PRO A 328 3.81 -12.67 -14.99
C PRO A 328 4.27 -12.41 -16.42
N GLY A 329 4.87 -13.42 -17.07
CA GLY A 329 5.50 -13.26 -18.38
C GLY A 329 4.61 -12.73 -19.50
N PHE A 330 3.30 -13.00 -19.48
CA PHE A 330 2.38 -12.45 -20.48
C PHE A 330 2.12 -10.95 -20.26
N VAL A 331 2.09 -10.49 -19.00
CA VAL A 331 1.96 -9.06 -18.66
C VAL A 331 3.21 -8.33 -19.14
N LYS A 332 4.41 -8.90 -18.93
CA LYS A 332 5.69 -8.35 -19.45
C LYS A 332 5.62 -8.04 -20.95
N LYS A 333 4.97 -8.88 -21.75
CA LYS A 333 4.81 -8.65 -23.19
C LYS A 333 3.89 -7.48 -23.53
N ILE A 334 2.91 -7.19 -22.68
CA ILE A 334 1.98 -6.07 -22.83
C ILE A 334 2.62 -4.77 -22.32
N VAL A 335 3.47 -4.85 -21.28
CA VAL A 335 4.18 -3.70 -20.70
C VAL A 335 5.60 -3.50 -21.26
N ALA A 336 6.04 -4.31 -22.22
CA ALA A 336 7.36 -4.18 -22.86
C ALA A 336 7.57 -2.80 -23.53
N GLY A 337 6.49 -2.02 -23.71
CA GLY A 337 6.55 -0.63 -24.16
C GLY A 337 6.79 0.42 -23.07
N ALA A 338 6.75 0.08 -21.76
CA ALA A 338 6.88 0.99 -20.61
C ALA A 338 8.30 1.59 -20.47
N ALA A 339 8.72 2.30 -21.52
CA ALA A 339 10.03 2.90 -21.67
C ALA A 339 10.34 3.82 -20.49
N GLY A 340 11.51 3.63 -19.88
CA GLY A 340 11.99 4.46 -18.77
C GLY A 340 11.48 4.08 -17.38
N THR A 341 10.77 2.95 -17.22
CA THR A 341 10.39 2.45 -15.90
C THR A 341 11.33 1.34 -15.43
N LYS A 342 11.72 1.39 -14.16
CA LYS A 342 12.59 0.40 -13.50
C LYS A 342 12.08 0.18 -12.07
N PRO A 343 10.95 -0.51 -11.88
CA PRO A 343 10.26 -0.53 -10.60
C PRO A 343 10.96 -1.41 -9.54
N TYR A 344 11.45 -0.79 -8.46
CA TYR A 344 12.05 -1.46 -7.31
C TYR A 344 11.42 -0.99 -6.00
N ILE A 345 11.29 -1.92 -5.04
CA ILE A 345 10.86 -1.63 -3.67
C ILE A 345 12.00 -1.98 -2.72
N TYR A 346 12.44 -1.00 -1.93
CA TYR A 346 13.36 -1.19 -0.82
C TYR A 346 12.57 -1.36 0.47
N GLN A 347 12.78 -2.47 1.19
CA GLN A 347 12.02 -2.80 2.40
C GLN A 347 12.93 -2.81 3.63
N TYR A 348 12.45 -2.27 4.75
CA TYR A 348 13.21 -2.15 6.00
C TYR A 348 12.34 -2.52 7.20
N ARG A 349 12.99 -2.94 8.29
CA ARG A 349 12.33 -3.27 9.57
C ARG A 349 13.01 -2.63 10.81
N PRO A 350 13.22 -1.30 10.84
CA PRO A 350 13.86 -0.68 11.99
C PRO A 350 12.95 -0.70 13.23
N LYS A 351 13.55 -0.54 14.40
CA LYS A 351 12.84 -0.07 15.59
C LYS A 351 13.04 1.44 15.67
N LEU A 352 11.95 2.18 15.71
CA LEU A 352 11.97 3.65 15.81
C LEU A 352 11.08 4.09 16.96
N THR A 353 11.24 5.35 17.36
CA THR A 353 10.45 5.99 18.41
C THR A 353 9.44 6.93 17.79
N LEU A 354 8.16 6.68 18.04
CA LEU A 354 7.06 7.58 17.72
C LEU A 354 7.02 8.70 18.77
N ASN A 355 7.24 9.94 18.35
CA ASN A 355 7.06 11.13 19.17
C ASN A 355 5.75 11.79 18.78
N MET A 356 4.89 12.11 19.75
CA MET A 356 3.61 12.77 19.51
C MET A 356 3.38 13.91 20.47
N LYS A 357 2.68 14.94 19.98
CA LYS A 357 2.17 16.05 20.77
C LYS A 357 0.69 16.26 20.48
N ILE A 358 -0.12 16.26 21.53
CA ILE A 358 -1.58 16.45 21.48
C ILE A 358 -1.94 17.61 22.42
N GLY A 359 -2.14 18.81 21.86
CA GLY A 359 -2.22 20.03 22.66
C GLY A 359 -0.92 20.23 23.45
N ASP A 360 -1.00 20.15 24.78
CA ASP A 360 0.15 20.28 25.69
C ASP A 360 0.73 18.94 26.14
N GLU A 361 0.08 17.81 25.80
CA GLU A 361 0.54 16.47 26.15
C GLU A 361 1.61 16.00 25.16
N SER A 362 2.72 15.46 25.69
CA SER A 362 3.78 14.83 24.91
C SER A 362 3.83 13.34 25.22
N ILE A 363 3.86 12.52 24.17
CA ILE A 363 3.86 11.05 24.25
C ILE A 363 5.03 10.53 23.41
N THR A 364 5.72 9.53 23.94
CA THR A 364 6.83 8.86 23.26
C THR A 364 6.68 7.36 23.40
N GLU A 365 6.77 6.63 22.30
CA GLU A 365 6.63 5.17 22.29
C GLU A 365 7.61 4.53 21.29
N GLU A 366 8.39 3.55 21.74
CA GLU A 366 9.18 2.70 20.84
C GLU A 366 8.29 1.58 20.26
N GLY A 367 8.50 1.26 18.98
CA GLY A 367 7.78 0.17 18.33
C GLY A 367 8.52 -0.40 17.13
N ALA A 368 7.97 -1.50 16.61
CA ALA A 368 8.47 -2.11 15.39
C ALA A 368 7.91 -1.35 14.19
N MET A 369 8.77 -1.07 13.21
CA MET A 369 8.35 -0.47 11.96
C MET A 369 8.60 -1.44 10.82
N PHE A 370 7.69 -1.50 9.87
CA PHE A 370 7.94 -1.96 8.51
C PHE A 370 7.76 -0.76 7.58
N THR A 371 8.72 -0.55 6.69
CA THR A 371 8.68 0.61 5.80
C THR A 371 9.26 0.29 4.45
N GLU A 372 8.68 0.91 3.42
CA GLU A 372 9.06 0.72 2.03
C GLU A 372 9.34 2.05 1.37
N ALA A 373 10.36 2.06 0.51
CA ALA A 373 10.60 3.12 -0.46
C ALA A 373 10.56 2.50 -1.87
N THR A 374 9.62 2.97 -2.68
CA THR A 374 9.43 2.47 -4.05
C THR A 374 9.88 3.51 -5.05
N PHE A 375 10.59 3.07 -6.08
CA PHE A 375 10.98 3.88 -7.22
C PHE A 375 10.55 3.17 -8.50
N ILE A 376 9.84 3.87 -9.38
CA ILE A 376 9.26 3.34 -10.62
C ILE A 376 9.84 4.05 -11.83
N SER A 377 9.84 5.38 -11.81
CA SER A 377 10.33 6.24 -12.89
C SER A 377 10.95 7.50 -12.32
N ASP A 378 11.79 8.16 -13.10
CA ASP A 378 12.36 9.46 -12.69
C ASP A 378 11.26 10.53 -12.57
N THR A 379 11.40 11.38 -11.56
CA THR A 379 10.55 12.55 -11.32
C THR A 379 11.20 13.85 -11.82
N SER A 380 12.49 13.81 -12.18
CA SER A 380 13.16 14.91 -12.85
C SER A 380 12.56 15.07 -14.26
N GLU A 381 12.19 16.29 -14.61
CA GLU A 381 11.82 16.58 -16.00
C GLU A 381 12.95 16.10 -16.90
N SER A 382 12.64 15.48 -18.04
CA SER A 382 13.61 15.25 -19.10
C SER A 382 14.18 16.59 -19.52
N LYS A 383 15.27 17.02 -18.87
CA LYS A 383 16.12 18.11 -19.32
C LYS A 383 16.89 17.60 -20.53
N THR A 384 16.21 17.39 -21.63
CA THR A 384 16.84 17.17 -22.93
C THR A 384 15.80 17.24 -24.05
N ALA A 385 16.04 18.24 -24.92
CA ALA A 385 15.49 18.52 -26.25
C ALA A 385 14.09 19.14 -26.33
#